data_AF-A0A5D3YCG2-F1
#
_entry.id   AF-A0A5D3YCG2-F1
#
_cell.length_a   1.000
_cell.length_b   1.000
_cell.length_c   1.000
_cell.angle_alpha   90.00
_cell.angle_beta   90.00
_cell.angle_gamma   90.00
#
_symmetry.space_group_name_H-M   'P 1'
#
loop_
_entity.id
_entity.type
_entity.pdbx_description
1 polymer ?
#
loop_
_entity_poly.entity_id
_entity_poly.type
_entity_poly.pdbx_seq_one_letter_code
_entity_poly.pdbx_strand_id
1 'polypeptide(L)'
;MVQFRFCIISALLLVFFSAIVSAQSSGTESEDVKPFEFALIGDMPYANADFRKFDRLIKEINADQKLAWVLHAGDIKTGLSPCSDELLRDRLKRFQQFQLPFILTPGDNEWTDCHRFTAGSYHPLERLAYLRKLFYPQPGVSLGQSTMTVTTQSRDAAFSEFVENIRWKKNRVIFATLHIVGSNNGLLPFSARTQADDDEVKRRINAALFWIKQTFTEARESNAHGVFLLFQANPRFELAKGNDKRLGFEEILNLLEQESVEFGKPVMLAHGDSHHFRLDKPLFSSGAGKKHIENVTRVETFGNRDIHWVRVVVDPNSPEVFTVHKQIVEKN
;
A
#
# COMPACT_ATOMS: atom_id res chain seq x y z
N MET A 1 23.39 -39.24 -98.36
CA MET A 1 22.59 -39.53 -97.15
C MET A 1 23.33 -38.96 -95.95
N VAL A 2 23.13 -37.67 -95.68
CA VAL A 2 23.68 -36.91 -94.54
C VAL A 2 22.69 -35.79 -94.25
N GLN A 3 22.21 -35.69 -93.00
CA GLN A 3 21.79 -34.47 -92.29
C GLN A 3 20.89 -34.82 -91.10
N PHE A 4 20.85 -34.12 -89.98
CA PHE A 4 21.78 -33.25 -89.25
C PHE A 4 21.08 -33.04 -87.87
N ARG A 5 21.87 -32.87 -86.81
CA ARG A 5 21.40 -32.56 -85.45
C ARG A 5 20.78 -31.16 -85.40
N PHE A 6 19.75 -30.96 -84.57
CA PHE A 6 19.30 -29.63 -84.14
C PHE A 6 19.39 -29.49 -82.61
N CYS A 7 20.21 -28.53 -82.18
CA CYS A 7 20.24 -27.97 -80.83
C CYS A 7 19.09 -26.97 -80.67
N ILE A 8 18.43 -26.96 -79.51
CA ILE A 8 17.57 -25.85 -79.09
C ILE A 8 18.18 -25.25 -77.81
N ILE A 9 18.50 -23.96 -77.92
CA ILE A 9 19.07 -23.09 -76.90
C ILE A 9 17.95 -22.70 -75.92
N SER A 10 18.15 -22.96 -74.63
CA SER A 10 17.27 -22.45 -73.57
C SER A 10 17.75 -21.07 -73.10
N ALA A 11 16.92 -20.05 -73.27
CA ALA A 11 17.15 -18.72 -72.72
C ALA A 11 16.57 -18.64 -71.30
N LEU A 12 17.43 -18.40 -70.30
CA LEU A 12 16.99 -18.07 -68.93
C LEU A 12 16.57 -16.60 -68.85
N LEU A 13 15.30 -16.35 -68.54
CA LEU A 13 14.78 -15.06 -68.09
C LEU A 13 14.85 -15.00 -66.56
N LEU A 14 15.77 -14.19 -66.02
CA LEU A 14 15.83 -13.85 -64.60
C LEU A 14 14.81 -12.74 -64.31
N VAL A 15 13.71 -13.10 -63.65
CA VAL A 15 12.74 -12.13 -63.11
C VAL A 15 13.17 -11.76 -61.69
N PHE A 16 13.66 -10.53 -61.51
CA PHE A 16 13.89 -9.97 -60.18
C PHE A 16 12.55 -9.55 -59.56
N PHE A 17 12.06 -10.33 -58.59
CA PHE A 17 10.93 -9.94 -57.74
C PHE A 17 11.49 -9.11 -56.56
N SER A 18 11.37 -7.78 -56.63
CA SER A 18 11.61 -6.92 -55.47
C SER A 18 10.46 -7.08 -54.48
N ALA A 19 10.66 -7.89 -53.44
CA ALA A 19 9.73 -7.97 -52.32
C ALA A 19 9.82 -6.68 -51.50
N ILE A 20 8.82 -5.82 -51.61
CA ILE A 20 8.62 -4.69 -50.69
C ILE A 20 8.17 -5.30 -49.36
N VAL A 21 9.11 -5.45 -48.43
CA VAL A 21 8.79 -5.75 -47.03
C VAL A 21 8.21 -4.47 -46.43
N SER A 22 6.88 -4.36 -46.43
CA SER A 22 6.20 -3.37 -45.59
C SER A 22 6.45 -3.74 -44.14
N ALA A 23 7.35 -3.00 -43.48
CA ALA A 23 7.47 -3.02 -42.03
C ALA A 23 6.14 -2.53 -41.45
N GLN A 24 5.26 -3.46 -41.07
CA GLN A 24 4.20 -3.16 -40.12
C GLN A 24 4.88 -2.79 -38.81
N SER A 25 4.94 -1.49 -38.53
CA SER A 25 5.11 -1.07 -37.14
C SER A 25 3.92 -1.63 -36.39
N SER A 26 4.17 -2.68 -35.60
CA SER A 26 3.30 -3.02 -34.50
C SER A 26 3.36 -1.84 -33.53
N GLY A 27 2.59 -0.79 -33.82
CA GLY A 27 2.24 0.21 -32.84
C GLY A 27 1.60 -0.57 -31.71
N THR A 28 2.34 -0.74 -30.61
CA THR A 28 1.74 -1.03 -29.33
C THR A 28 0.79 0.13 -29.09
N GLU A 29 -0.49 -0.04 -29.46
CA GLU A 29 -1.56 0.75 -28.86
C GLU A 29 -1.29 0.66 -27.37
N SER A 30 -0.92 1.79 -26.76
CA SER A 30 -0.93 1.91 -25.32
C SER A 30 -2.34 1.53 -24.91
N GLU A 31 -2.52 0.37 -24.28
CA GLU A 31 -3.81 0.02 -23.68
C GLU A 31 -4.23 1.23 -22.86
N ASP A 32 -5.29 1.92 -23.31
CA ASP A 32 -5.81 3.08 -22.61
C ASP A 32 -6.45 2.58 -21.33
N VAL A 33 -5.68 2.65 -20.25
CA VAL A 33 -6.05 2.03 -19.00
C VAL A 33 -6.97 2.98 -18.26
N LYS A 34 -8.23 2.57 -18.10
CA LYS A 34 -9.28 3.42 -17.49
C LYS A 34 -8.93 3.85 -16.06
N PRO A 35 -9.24 5.09 -15.66
CA PRO A 35 -9.16 5.50 -14.28
C PRO A 35 -10.05 4.66 -13.37
N PHE A 36 -9.69 4.59 -12.09
CA PHE A 36 -10.50 3.97 -11.05
C PHE A 36 -10.31 4.70 -9.73
N GLU A 37 -11.17 4.40 -8.76
CA GLU A 37 -11.19 5.12 -7.49
C GLU A 37 -11.26 4.14 -6.32
N PHE A 38 -10.80 4.56 -5.14
CA PHE A 38 -10.95 3.79 -3.91
C PHE A 38 -11.10 4.70 -2.69
N ALA A 39 -11.61 4.12 -1.61
CA ALA A 39 -11.71 4.81 -0.32
C ALA A 39 -10.49 4.51 0.55
N LEU A 40 -9.96 5.54 1.19
CA LEU A 40 -8.90 5.48 2.18
C LEU A 40 -9.42 6.05 3.52
N ILE A 41 -9.25 5.26 4.57
CA ILE A 41 -9.60 5.60 5.96
C ILE A 41 -8.47 5.16 6.90
N GLY A 42 -8.52 5.59 8.16
CA GLY A 42 -7.52 5.30 9.19
C GLY A 42 -7.96 5.84 10.54
N ASP A 43 -7.35 5.37 11.63
CA ASP A 43 -7.54 5.95 12.98
C ASP A 43 -9.01 6.02 13.43
N MET A 44 -9.81 5.00 13.06
CA MET A 44 -11.23 4.92 13.35
C MET A 44 -11.79 3.49 13.34
N PRO A 45 -12.90 3.21 14.04
CA PRO A 45 -13.54 4.06 15.05
C PRO A 45 -12.91 3.88 16.45
N TYR A 46 -12.75 4.98 17.19
CA TYR A 46 -12.07 5.00 18.48
C TYR A 46 -13.01 4.89 19.67
N ALA A 47 -14.07 5.70 19.69
CA ALA A 47 -15.00 5.75 20.81
C ALA A 47 -16.39 5.21 20.43
N ASN A 48 -17.17 4.81 21.43
CA ASN A 48 -18.57 4.41 21.22
C ASN A 48 -19.40 5.51 20.52
N ALA A 49 -19.06 6.78 20.74
CA ALA A 49 -19.69 7.92 20.07
C ALA A 49 -19.43 7.93 18.55
N ASP A 50 -18.30 7.37 18.11
CA ASP A 50 -17.92 7.31 16.69
C ASP A 50 -18.66 6.20 15.95
N PHE A 51 -19.23 5.21 16.64
CA PHE A 51 -19.81 4.04 15.97
C PHE A 51 -20.95 4.41 15.03
N ARG A 52 -21.86 5.29 15.44
CA ARG A 52 -22.93 5.76 14.54
C ARG A 52 -22.39 6.57 13.37
N LYS A 53 -21.28 7.30 13.59
CA LYS A 53 -20.61 8.05 12.52
C LYS A 53 -19.96 7.10 11.52
N PHE A 54 -19.35 6.04 12.03
CA PHE A 54 -18.71 4.99 11.23
C PHE A 54 -19.73 4.17 10.45
N ASP A 55 -20.87 3.84 11.06
CA ASP A 55 -21.98 3.17 10.36
C ASP A 55 -22.49 4.01 9.17
N ARG A 56 -22.53 5.35 9.31
CA ARG A 56 -22.88 6.26 8.21
C ARG A 56 -21.80 6.31 7.14
N LEU A 57 -20.53 6.34 7.54
CA LEU A 57 -19.39 6.27 6.62
C LEU A 57 -19.41 4.97 5.79
N ILE A 58 -19.64 3.81 6.43
CA ILE A 58 -19.79 2.52 5.74
C ILE A 58 -20.93 2.60 4.73
N LYS A 59 -22.09 3.15 5.13
CA LYS A 59 -23.25 3.29 4.24
C LYS A 59 -22.93 4.17 3.02
N GLU A 60 -22.22 5.26 3.21
CA GLU A 60 -21.84 6.17 2.12
C GLU A 60 -20.87 5.50 1.14
N ILE A 61 -19.82 4.84 1.66
CA ILE A 61 -18.85 4.11 0.84
C ILE A 61 -19.54 2.96 0.07
N ASN A 62 -20.41 2.19 0.73
CA ASN A 62 -21.15 1.10 0.07
C ASN A 62 -22.13 1.60 -1.01
N ALA A 63 -22.63 2.84 -0.90
CA ALA A 63 -23.51 3.41 -1.90
C ALA A 63 -22.76 3.84 -3.18
N ASP A 64 -21.44 4.03 -3.11
CA ASP A 64 -20.63 4.44 -4.25
C ASP A 64 -20.11 3.24 -5.05
N GLN A 65 -20.77 2.98 -6.17
CA GLN A 65 -20.46 1.87 -7.08
C GLN A 65 -19.16 2.06 -7.89
N LYS A 66 -18.50 3.22 -7.80
CA LYS A 66 -17.23 3.48 -8.51
C LYS A 66 -16.00 2.98 -7.76
N LEU A 67 -16.12 2.76 -6.46
CA LEU A 67 -14.99 2.41 -5.60
C LEU A 67 -14.58 0.96 -5.80
N ALA A 68 -13.29 0.73 -5.98
CA ALA A 68 -12.72 -0.59 -6.20
C ALA A 68 -12.50 -1.38 -4.90
N TRP A 69 -12.18 -0.68 -3.80
CA TRP A 69 -11.90 -1.24 -2.48
C TRP A 69 -11.87 -0.13 -1.41
N VAL A 70 -11.72 -0.56 -0.16
CA VAL A 70 -11.46 0.29 1.01
C VAL A 70 -10.12 -0.08 1.62
N LEU A 71 -9.25 0.91 1.81
CA LEU A 71 -7.97 0.77 2.50
C LEU A 71 -8.06 1.42 3.88
N HIS A 72 -7.58 0.72 4.91
CA HIS A 72 -7.53 1.21 6.29
C HIS A 72 -6.09 1.28 6.81
N ALA A 73 -5.63 2.49 7.15
CA ALA A 73 -4.28 2.81 7.62
C ALA A 73 -4.04 2.46 9.11
N GLY A 74 -4.59 1.35 9.59
CA GLY A 74 -4.40 0.90 10.98
C GLY A 74 -5.14 1.72 12.03
N ASP A 75 -4.85 1.42 13.30
CA ASP A 75 -5.46 2.05 14.48
C ASP A 75 -6.98 1.97 14.49
N ILE A 76 -7.48 0.77 14.77
CA ILE A 76 -8.92 0.48 14.79
C ILE A 76 -9.53 0.67 16.19
N LYS A 77 -8.77 1.28 17.10
CA LYS A 77 -9.15 1.65 18.46
C LYS A 77 -8.15 2.67 19.00
N THR A 78 -8.46 3.34 20.11
CA THR A 78 -7.47 4.19 20.79
C THR A 78 -6.40 3.33 21.47
N GLY A 79 -5.21 3.88 21.70
CA GLY A 79 -4.17 3.26 22.54
C GLY A 79 -4.54 3.12 24.02
N LEU A 80 -5.70 3.64 24.44
CA LEU A 80 -6.20 3.52 25.82
C LEU A 80 -7.34 2.50 25.96
N SER A 81 -8.05 2.21 24.87
CA SER A 81 -9.15 1.23 24.86
C SER A 81 -8.62 -0.18 25.09
N PRO A 82 -9.36 -1.05 25.81
CA PRO A 82 -8.94 -2.43 26.04
C PRO A 82 -8.58 -3.16 24.75
N CYS A 83 -7.47 -3.88 24.72
CA CYS A 83 -7.10 -4.80 23.64
C CYS A 83 -7.80 -6.16 23.78
N SER A 84 -9.03 -6.16 24.29
CA SER A 84 -9.78 -7.38 24.50
C SER A 84 -10.14 -8.03 23.16
N ASP A 85 -10.22 -9.35 23.19
CA ASP A 85 -10.69 -10.12 22.05
C ASP A 85 -12.07 -9.66 21.54
N GLU A 86 -12.96 -9.26 22.47
CA GLU A 86 -14.30 -8.75 22.17
C GLU A 86 -14.26 -7.46 21.36
N LEU A 87 -13.42 -6.51 21.76
CA LEU A 87 -13.29 -5.24 21.05
C LEU A 87 -12.73 -5.45 19.64
N LEU A 88 -11.70 -6.29 19.48
CA LEU A 88 -11.13 -6.60 18.17
C LEU A 88 -12.13 -7.36 17.28
N ARG A 89 -12.94 -8.27 17.84
CA ARG A 89 -14.03 -8.94 17.12
C ARG A 89 -15.14 -7.97 16.69
N ASP A 90 -15.49 -6.98 17.52
CA ASP A 90 -16.44 -5.93 17.14
C ASP A 90 -15.92 -5.12 15.94
N ARG A 91 -14.62 -4.77 15.93
CA ARG A 91 -14.00 -4.07 14.79
C ARG A 91 -14.06 -4.90 13.51
N LEU A 92 -13.69 -6.18 13.57
CA LEU A 92 -13.81 -7.08 12.42
C LEU A 92 -15.27 -7.13 11.92
N LYS A 93 -16.25 -7.30 12.83
CA LYS A 93 -17.66 -7.35 12.47
C LYS A 93 -18.13 -6.11 11.73
N ARG A 94 -17.65 -4.93 12.12
CA ARG A 94 -17.95 -3.66 11.44
C ARG A 94 -17.30 -3.57 10.06
N PHE A 95 -16.02 -3.93 9.94
CA PHE A 95 -15.34 -3.90 8.63
C PHE A 95 -15.92 -4.93 7.65
N GLN A 96 -16.46 -6.05 8.14
CA GLN A 96 -17.23 -7.00 7.32
C GLN A 96 -18.59 -6.47 6.83
N GLN A 97 -18.97 -5.24 7.17
CA GLN A 97 -20.14 -4.56 6.59
C GLN A 97 -19.81 -3.82 5.29
N PHE A 98 -18.53 -3.64 4.93
CA PHE A 98 -18.18 -3.13 3.61
C PHE A 98 -18.54 -4.15 2.53
N GLN A 99 -19.27 -3.71 1.50
CA GLN A 99 -19.66 -4.53 0.35
C GLN A 99 -18.49 -4.75 -0.63
N LEU A 100 -17.47 -3.90 -0.53
CA LEU A 100 -16.24 -3.91 -1.32
C LEU A 100 -15.13 -4.70 -0.60
N PRO A 101 -14.07 -5.10 -1.33
CA PRO A 101 -12.83 -5.56 -0.71
C PRO A 101 -12.32 -4.55 0.33
N PHE A 102 -11.99 -5.04 1.51
CA PHE A 102 -11.45 -4.27 2.63
C PHE A 102 -10.05 -4.76 2.98
N ILE A 103 -9.09 -3.85 2.97
CA ILE A 103 -7.69 -4.11 3.29
C ILE A 103 -7.32 -3.28 4.52
N LEU A 104 -6.75 -3.94 5.52
CA LEU A 104 -6.22 -3.33 6.74
C LEU A 104 -4.71 -3.52 6.74
N THR A 105 -3.97 -2.49 7.15
CA THR A 105 -2.61 -2.64 7.71
C THR A 105 -2.68 -2.41 9.22
N PRO A 106 -1.88 -3.10 10.06
CA PRO A 106 -1.85 -2.81 11.49
C PRO A 106 -1.21 -1.45 11.81
N GLY A 107 -1.60 -0.90 12.95
CA GLY A 107 -1.07 0.26 13.65
C GLY A 107 -0.59 -0.12 15.06
N ASP A 108 -0.19 0.86 15.88
CA ASP A 108 0.33 0.60 17.21
C ASP A 108 -0.79 0.32 18.22
N ASN A 109 -1.99 0.88 18.01
CA ASN A 109 -3.04 0.79 18.99
C ASN A 109 -3.53 -0.65 19.20
N GLU A 110 -3.68 -1.47 18.16
CA GLU A 110 -4.28 -2.81 18.33
C GLU A 110 -3.37 -3.89 18.90
N TRP A 111 -2.05 -3.64 19.04
CA TRP A 111 -1.14 -4.63 19.62
C TRP A 111 0.05 -4.03 20.40
N THR A 112 0.83 -3.08 19.88
CA THR A 112 2.00 -2.57 20.62
C THR A 112 1.59 -1.83 21.88
N ASP A 113 0.57 -0.96 21.81
CA ASP A 113 0.07 -0.18 22.94
C ASP A 113 -0.68 -1.02 23.98
N CYS A 114 -0.93 -2.30 23.71
CA CYS A 114 -1.71 -3.15 24.58
C CYS A 114 -1.05 -3.44 25.93
N HIS A 115 0.25 -3.17 26.08
CA HIS A 115 0.96 -3.21 27.35
C HIS A 115 0.46 -2.14 28.35
N ARG A 116 -0.26 -1.11 27.89
CA ARG A 116 -0.75 -0.03 28.74
C ARG A 116 -1.83 -0.55 29.70
N PHE A 117 -1.83 -0.02 30.92
CA PHE A 117 -2.76 -0.43 31.97
C PHE A 117 -4.23 -0.34 31.53
N THR A 118 -4.65 0.78 30.93
CA THR A 118 -6.03 0.97 30.46
C THR A 118 -6.37 0.09 29.26
N ALA A 119 -5.37 -0.30 28.48
CA ALA A 119 -5.52 -1.25 27.37
C ALA A 119 -5.60 -2.71 27.85
N GLY A 120 -5.47 -2.96 29.16
CA GLY A 120 -5.61 -4.27 29.80
C GLY A 120 -4.29 -4.98 30.07
N SER A 121 -3.14 -4.29 29.94
CA SER A 121 -1.81 -4.83 30.24
C SER A 121 -1.50 -6.16 29.53
N TYR A 122 -1.98 -6.32 28.29
CA TYR A 122 -1.70 -7.51 27.49
C TYR A 122 -0.23 -7.53 27.04
N HIS A 123 0.27 -8.72 26.72
CA HIS A 123 1.56 -8.85 26.05
C HIS A 123 1.42 -8.47 24.56
N PRO A 124 2.19 -7.48 24.05
CA PRO A 124 2.08 -7.04 22.67
C PRO A 124 2.19 -8.14 21.62
N LEU A 125 3.17 -9.04 21.75
CA LEU A 125 3.38 -10.13 20.79
C LEU A 125 2.24 -11.15 20.76
N GLU A 126 1.60 -11.38 21.90
CA GLU A 126 0.40 -12.23 21.96
C GLU A 126 -0.78 -11.55 21.26
N ARG A 127 -0.96 -10.23 21.46
CA ARG A 127 -1.98 -9.45 20.74
C ARG A 127 -1.72 -9.39 19.24
N LEU A 128 -0.46 -9.27 18.80
CA LEU A 128 -0.11 -9.32 17.38
C LEU A 128 -0.48 -10.68 16.76
N ALA A 129 -0.18 -11.78 17.44
CA ALA A 129 -0.55 -13.12 16.97
C ALA A 129 -2.08 -13.26 16.86
N TYR A 130 -2.83 -12.75 17.85
CA TYR A 130 -4.29 -12.75 17.81
C TYR A 130 -4.84 -11.86 16.67
N LEU A 131 -4.27 -10.67 16.46
CA LEU A 131 -4.63 -9.75 15.39
C LEU A 131 -4.45 -10.41 14.02
N ARG A 132 -3.29 -11.04 13.77
CA ARG A 132 -3.00 -11.77 12.53
C ARG A 132 -4.02 -12.88 12.28
N LYS A 133 -4.32 -13.68 13.29
CA LYS A 133 -5.35 -14.73 13.21
C LYS A 133 -6.74 -14.19 12.87
N LEU A 134 -7.10 -13.05 13.43
CA LEU A 134 -8.45 -12.51 13.32
C LEU A 134 -8.68 -11.74 12.01
N PHE A 135 -7.74 -10.88 11.61
CA PHE A 135 -7.90 -9.99 10.45
C PHE A 135 -7.28 -10.54 9.17
N TYR A 136 -6.45 -11.58 9.24
CA TYR A 136 -5.82 -12.23 8.09
C TYR A 136 -6.03 -13.75 8.14
N PRO A 137 -7.28 -14.23 8.27
CA PRO A 137 -7.57 -15.65 8.47
C PRO A 137 -7.16 -16.52 7.26
N GLN A 138 -7.06 -15.90 6.08
CA GLN A 138 -6.57 -16.51 4.85
C GLN A 138 -5.54 -15.57 4.21
N PRO A 139 -4.23 -15.74 4.47
CA PRO A 139 -3.20 -14.90 3.89
C PRO A 139 -3.31 -14.86 2.36
N GLY A 140 -3.32 -13.66 1.77
CA GLY A 140 -3.52 -13.46 0.34
C GLY A 140 -4.97 -13.24 -0.09
N VAL A 141 -5.92 -13.13 0.83
CA VAL A 141 -7.33 -12.78 0.57
C VAL A 141 -7.74 -11.61 1.46
N SER A 142 -8.37 -10.57 0.88
CA SER A 142 -8.85 -9.40 1.63
C SER A 142 -10.08 -9.71 2.50
N LEU A 143 -10.42 -8.79 3.40
CA LEU A 143 -11.70 -8.79 4.12
C LEU A 143 -12.81 -8.14 3.25
N GLY A 144 -14.01 -7.97 3.83
CA GLY A 144 -15.20 -7.42 3.18
C GLY A 144 -16.17 -8.50 2.72
N GLN A 145 -17.40 -8.11 2.38
CA GLN A 145 -18.40 -9.06 1.85
C GLN A 145 -17.99 -9.56 0.46
N SER A 146 -17.38 -8.69 -0.34
CA SER A 146 -16.64 -9.07 -1.54
C SER A 146 -15.16 -9.08 -1.20
N THR A 147 -14.44 -10.10 -1.63
CA THR A 147 -13.00 -10.24 -1.38
C THR A 147 -12.20 -10.13 -2.67
N MET A 148 -10.92 -9.75 -2.56
CA MET A 148 -9.96 -9.85 -3.66
C MET A 148 -8.74 -10.67 -3.27
N THR A 149 -8.13 -11.33 -4.25
CA THR A 149 -6.84 -12.01 -4.08
C THR A 149 -5.70 -11.01 -4.19
N VAL A 150 -4.73 -11.15 -3.29
CA VAL A 150 -3.53 -10.32 -3.22
C VAL A 150 -2.30 -11.22 -3.07
N THR A 151 -1.14 -10.72 -3.45
CA THR A 151 0.13 -11.36 -3.11
C THR A 151 0.44 -11.01 -1.66
N THR A 152 0.71 -12.01 -0.83
CA THR A 152 1.15 -11.82 0.57
C THR A 152 2.65 -12.10 0.68
N GLN A 153 3.37 -11.31 1.48
CA GLN A 153 4.78 -11.51 1.76
C GLN A 153 5.02 -12.87 2.43
N SER A 154 4.03 -13.40 3.15
CA SER A 154 4.12 -14.71 3.79
C SER A 154 4.33 -15.90 2.84
N ARG A 155 4.26 -15.70 1.51
CA ARG A 155 4.67 -16.70 0.51
C ARG A 155 6.19 -16.87 0.44
N ASP A 156 6.95 -15.87 0.86
CA ASP A 156 8.39 -15.99 1.04
C ASP A 156 8.67 -16.71 2.37
N ALA A 157 9.39 -17.83 2.31
CA ALA A 157 9.72 -18.62 3.49
C ALA A 157 10.47 -17.83 4.57
N ALA A 158 11.30 -16.86 4.17
CA ALA A 158 12.06 -16.01 5.09
C ALA A 158 11.16 -14.99 5.84
N PHE A 159 9.95 -14.73 5.33
CA PHE A 159 9.03 -13.73 5.84
C PHE A 159 7.62 -14.29 6.07
N SER A 160 7.52 -15.60 6.33
CA SER A 160 6.25 -16.33 6.47
C SER A 160 5.32 -15.79 7.56
N GLU A 161 5.84 -15.07 8.56
CA GLU A 161 5.02 -14.45 9.62
C GLU A 161 4.30 -13.16 9.19
N PHE A 162 4.72 -12.50 8.11
CA PHE A 162 4.22 -11.19 7.68
C PHE A 162 3.04 -11.33 6.71
N VAL A 163 1.90 -11.75 7.23
CA VAL A 163 0.66 -11.98 6.46
C VAL A 163 -0.05 -10.68 6.08
N GLU A 164 0.22 -9.61 6.81
CA GLU A 164 -0.34 -8.27 6.65
C GLU A 164 0.38 -7.42 5.59
N ASN A 165 1.60 -7.80 5.21
CA ASN A 165 2.33 -7.17 4.11
C ASN A 165 1.85 -7.79 2.80
N ILE A 166 0.97 -7.08 2.11
CA ILE A 166 0.34 -7.53 0.87
C ILE A 166 0.65 -6.57 -0.27
N ARG A 167 0.53 -7.07 -1.51
CA ARG A 167 0.77 -6.33 -2.75
C ARG A 167 -0.22 -6.76 -3.82
N TRP A 168 -0.70 -5.81 -4.61
CA TRP A 168 -1.53 -6.06 -5.77
C TRP A 168 -1.29 -5.00 -6.84
N LYS A 169 -1.69 -5.32 -8.07
CA LYS A 169 -1.59 -4.42 -9.22
C LYS A 169 -2.97 -4.17 -9.79
N LYS A 170 -3.26 -2.91 -10.09
CA LYS A 170 -4.44 -2.53 -10.88
C LYS A 170 -4.04 -1.43 -11.84
N ASN A 171 -4.42 -1.60 -13.10
CA ASN A 171 -4.33 -0.53 -14.09
C ASN A 171 -2.94 0.14 -14.13
N ARG A 172 -1.88 -0.67 -14.21
CA ARG A 172 -0.47 -0.22 -14.21
C ARG A 172 0.00 0.51 -12.94
N VAL A 173 -0.74 0.45 -11.84
CA VAL A 173 -0.30 0.96 -10.53
C VAL A 173 -0.12 -0.20 -9.57
N ILE A 174 0.99 -0.18 -8.82
CA ILE A 174 1.26 -1.18 -7.77
C ILE A 174 0.87 -0.58 -6.42
N PHE A 175 0.20 -1.40 -5.61
CA PHE A 175 -0.21 -1.07 -4.25
C PHE A 175 0.45 -2.04 -3.29
N ALA A 176 0.91 -1.56 -2.15
CA ALA A 176 1.38 -2.43 -1.08
C ALA A 176 1.04 -1.88 0.30
N THR A 177 0.78 -2.78 1.25
CA THR A 177 0.75 -2.46 2.68
C THR A 177 2.12 -2.71 3.30
N LEU A 178 2.45 -1.94 4.33
CA LEU A 178 3.68 -2.05 5.11
C LEU A 178 3.32 -2.05 6.59
N HIS A 179 3.75 -3.07 7.32
CA HIS A 179 3.57 -3.15 8.76
C HIS A 179 4.58 -2.23 9.47
N ILE A 180 4.28 -0.93 9.44
CA ILE A 180 5.02 0.14 10.08
C ILE A 180 4.04 0.87 10.99
N VAL A 181 4.33 0.85 12.30
CA VAL A 181 3.42 1.30 13.35
C VAL A 181 3.98 2.50 14.11
N GLY A 182 3.12 3.22 14.82
CA GLY A 182 3.48 4.34 15.68
C GLY A 182 4.42 3.94 16.82
N SER A 183 4.58 4.83 17.79
CA SER A 183 5.41 4.56 18.97
C SER A 183 6.86 4.16 18.63
N ASN A 184 7.50 4.93 17.74
CA ASN A 184 8.85 4.65 17.20
C ASN A 184 8.97 3.24 16.60
N ASN A 185 7.97 2.85 15.82
CA ASN A 185 7.90 1.52 15.22
C ASN A 185 7.88 0.40 16.28
N GLY A 186 7.24 0.64 17.42
CA GLY A 186 7.22 -0.28 18.56
C GLY A 186 8.48 -0.26 19.44
N LEU A 187 9.39 0.73 19.29
CA LEU A 187 10.61 0.85 20.10
C LEU A 187 10.44 1.66 21.39
N LEU A 188 9.30 2.33 21.59
CA LEU A 188 9.08 3.02 22.87
C LEU A 188 9.17 2.02 24.04
N PRO A 189 9.83 2.39 25.16
CA PRO A 189 10.02 1.50 26.28
C PRO A 189 8.72 1.28 27.06
N PHE A 190 8.54 0.06 27.58
CA PHE A 190 7.45 -0.27 28.51
C PHE A 190 7.92 -1.29 29.56
N SER A 191 7.26 -1.31 30.72
CA SER A 191 7.76 -2.01 31.92
C SER A 191 7.95 -3.53 31.74
N ALA A 192 7.14 -4.17 30.90
CA ALA A 192 7.18 -5.61 30.65
C ALA A 192 7.92 -5.98 29.35
N ARG A 193 8.68 -5.05 28.76
CA ARG A 193 9.41 -5.27 27.50
C ARG A 193 10.48 -6.34 27.67
N THR A 194 10.60 -7.19 26.67
CA THR A 194 11.55 -8.30 26.60
C THR A 194 12.40 -8.23 25.34
N GLN A 195 13.46 -9.04 25.28
CA GLN A 195 14.27 -9.19 24.06
C GLN A 195 13.44 -9.66 22.86
N ALA A 196 12.36 -10.43 23.09
CA ALA A 196 11.49 -10.88 22.01
C ALA A 196 10.77 -9.71 21.32
N ASP A 197 10.41 -8.66 22.07
CA ASP A 197 9.80 -7.44 21.51
C ASP A 197 10.81 -6.68 20.64
N ASP A 198 12.07 -6.58 21.08
CA ASP A 198 13.14 -5.96 20.30
C ASP A 198 13.46 -6.74 19.02
N ASP A 199 13.45 -8.07 19.12
CA ASP A 199 13.73 -8.93 17.97
C ASP A 199 12.56 -8.92 16.97
N GLU A 200 11.31 -8.78 17.43
CA GLU A 200 10.16 -8.53 16.57
C GLU A 200 10.37 -7.27 15.73
N VAL A 201 10.74 -6.15 16.37
CA VAL A 201 10.96 -4.88 15.64
C VAL A 201 12.02 -5.05 14.57
N LYS A 202 13.14 -5.71 14.89
CA LYS A 202 14.22 -5.99 13.91
C LYS A 202 13.70 -6.82 12.72
N ARG A 203 12.96 -7.91 12.98
CA ARG A 203 12.40 -8.76 11.92
C ARG A 203 11.42 -7.98 11.05
N ARG A 204 10.57 -7.15 11.65
CA ARG A 204 9.57 -6.35 10.92
C ARG A 204 10.20 -5.24 10.09
N ILE A 205 11.24 -4.57 10.59
CA ILE A 205 12.02 -3.62 9.77
C ILE A 205 12.64 -4.34 8.57
N ASN A 206 13.29 -5.50 8.78
CA ASN A 206 13.86 -6.29 7.70
C ASN A 206 12.80 -6.71 6.66
N ALA A 207 11.64 -7.15 7.12
CA ALA A 207 10.52 -7.52 6.25
C ALA A 207 10.00 -6.32 5.45
N ALA A 208 9.84 -5.16 6.08
CA ALA A 208 9.41 -3.93 5.40
C ALA A 208 10.43 -3.49 4.33
N LEU A 209 11.73 -3.48 4.65
CA LEU A 209 12.79 -3.13 3.70
C LEU A 209 12.78 -4.06 2.48
N PHE A 210 12.69 -5.36 2.71
CA PHE A 210 12.63 -6.35 1.64
C PHE A 210 11.36 -6.17 0.78
N TRP A 211 10.20 -5.96 1.43
CA TRP A 211 8.93 -5.79 0.75
C TRP A 211 8.87 -4.53 -0.10
N ILE A 212 9.40 -3.40 0.40
CA ILE A 212 9.53 -2.14 -0.34
C ILE A 212 10.38 -2.38 -1.59
N LYS A 213 11.57 -2.97 -1.43
CA LYS A 213 12.48 -3.23 -2.56
C LYS A 213 11.86 -4.12 -3.62
N GLN A 214 11.15 -5.18 -3.22
CA GLN A 214 10.43 -6.03 -4.16
C GLN A 214 9.28 -5.30 -4.86
N THR A 215 8.57 -4.42 -4.14
CA THR A 215 7.46 -3.63 -4.70
C THR A 215 7.95 -2.69 -5.79
N PHE A 216 9.05 -1.96 -5.56
CA PHE A 216 9.64 -1.10 -6.57
C PHE A 216 10.31 -1.87 -7.71
N THR A 217 10.87 -3.05 -7.42
CA THR A 217 11.37 -3.95 -8.47
C THR A 217 10.26 -4.39 -9.41
N GLU A 218 9.14 -4.87 -8.89
CA GLU A 218 7.97 -5.22 -9.70
C GLU A 218 7.41 -4.00 -10.45
N ALA A 219 7.45 -2.82 -9.83
CA ALA A 219 6.99 -1.58 -10.46
C ALA A 219 7.84 -1.22 -11.69
N ARG A 220 9.17 -1.33 -11.58
CA ARG A 220 10.10 -1.12 -12.70
C ARG A 220 9.93 -2.19 -13.78
N GLU A 221 9.96 -3.46 -13.41
CA GLU A 221 9.86 -4.60 -14.34
C GLU A 221 8.55 -4.60 -15.12
N SER A 222 7.45 -4.23 -14.46
CA SER A 222 6.12 -4.23 -15.06
C SER A 222 5.73 -2.88 -15.66
N ASN A 223 6.69 -1.95 -15.77
CA ASN A 223 6.54 -0.58 -16.24
C ASN A 223 5.29 0.11 -15.66
N ALA A 224 5.15 0.02 -14.34
CA ALA A 224 4.08 0.66 -13.59
C ALA A 224 4.19 2.19 -13.71
N HIS A 225 3.04 2.86 -13.67
CA HIS A 225 2.92 4.31 -13.76
C HIS A 225 2.95 4.98 -12.39
N GLY A 226 2.62 4.25 -11.33
CA GLY A 226 2.77 4.73 -9.96
C GLY A 226 2.85 3.60 -8.94
N VAL A 227 3.25 3.97 -7.72
CA VAL A 227 3.29 3.09 -6.54
C VAL A 227 2.51 3.75 -5.40
N PHE A 228 1.64 3.00 -4.75
CA PHE A 228 0.91 3.42 -3.56
C PHE A 228 1.31 2.53 -2.38
N LEU A 229 1.83 3.14 -1.31
CA LEU A 229 2.25 2.45 -0.09
C LEU A 229 1.37 2.87 1.08
N LEU A 230 0.78 1.90 1.77
CA LEU A 230 -0.07 2.10 2.93
C LEU A 230 0.63 1.61 4.20
N PHE A 231 0.72 2.46 5.22
CA PHE A 231 1.19 2.10 6.57
C PHE A 231 0.43 2.92 7.61
N GLN A 232 0.62 2.70 8.91
CA GLN A 232 -0.06 3.49 9.93
C GLN A 232 0.79 4.68 10.42
N ALA A 233 2.06 4.42 10.76
CA ALA A 233 2.88 5.37 11.51
C ALA A 233 3.05 6.75 10.85
N ASN A 234 3.28 7.79 11.66
CA ASN A 234 3.95 9.00 11.20
C ASN A 234 5.47 8.89 11.48
N PRO A 235 6.31 8.65 10.44
CA PRO A 235 7.75 8.46 10.61
C PRO A 235 8.53 9.78 10.78
N ARG A 236 7.83 10.91 10.96
CA ARG A 236 8.41 12.24 11.19
C ARG A 236 9.33 12.70 10.05
N PHE A 237 8.81 12.64 8.83
CA PHE A 237 9.49 13.03 7.59
C PHE A 237 10.19 14.40 7.68
N GLU A 238 9.56 15.33 8.39
CA GLU A 238 10.01 16.71 8.60
C GLU A 238 11.24 16.84 9.51
N LEU A 239 11.56 15.81 10.31
CA LEU A 239 12.68 15.87 11.24
C LEU A 239 13.99 15.47 10.56
N ALA A 240 15.10 16.01 11.06
CA ALA A 240 16.42 15.67 10.56
C ALA A 240 16.77 14.18 10.81
N LYS A 241 17.51 13.57 9.89
CA LYS A 241 18.09 12.24 10.04
C LYS A 241 18.87 12.14 11.36
N GLY A 242 18.67 11.05 12.10
CA GLY A 242 19.27 10.80 13.40
C GLY A 242 18.51 11.39 14.58
N ASN A 243 17.33 12.02 14.36
CA ASN A 243 16.48 12.45 15.46
C ASN A 243 15.88 11.23 16.20
N ASP A 244 15.86 11.25 17.52
CA ASP A 244 15.33 10.14 18.35
C ASP A 244 13.85 9.78 18.03
N LYS A 245 13.05 10.74 17.57
CA LYS A 245 11.66 10.51 17.14
C LYS A 245 11.55 9.80 15.79
N ARG A 246 12.65 9.64 15.06
CA ARG A 246 12.76 8.85 13.83
C ARG A 246 13.32 7.45 14.07
N LEU A 247 13.65 7.11 15.33
CA LEU A 247 14.13 5.78 15.69
C LEU A 247 13.12 4.71 15.27
N GLY A 248 13.61 3.65 14.62
CA GLY A 248 12.78 2.58 14.05
C GLY A 248 12.29 2.84 12.62
N PHE A 249 12.50 4.05 12.09
CA PHE A 249 12.07 4.43 10.73
C PHE A 249 13.24 4.78 9.79
N GLU A 250 14.43 5.08 10.31
CA GLU A 250 15.53 5.63 9.50
C GLU A 250 15.90 4.81 8.28
N GLU A 251 16.07 3.50 8.43
CA GLU A 251 16.42 2.61 7.32
C GLU A 251 15.32 2.56 6.26
N ILE A 252 14.06 2.55 6.70
CA ILE A 252 12.88 2.56 5.82
C ILE A 252 12.79 3.88 5.06
N LEU A 253 12.98 5.01 5.74
CA LEU A 253 12.96 6.34 5.11
C LEU A 253 14.09 6.50 4.08
N ASN A 254 15.30 6.03 4.40
CA ASN A 254 16.42 6.04 3.46
C ASN A 254 16.11 5.18 2.23
N LEU A 255 15.51 4.00 2.41
CA LEU A 255 15.13 3.14 1.28
C LEU A 255 14.00 3.75 0.45
N LEU A 256 12.98 4.33 1.07
CA LEU A 256 11.88 5.00 0.37
C LEU A 256 12.38 6.19 -0.45
N GLU A 257 13.32 6.98 0.09
CA GLU A 257 14.01 8.02 -0.65
C GLU A 257 14.71 7.45 -1.89
N GLN A 258 15.57 6.43 -1.71
CA GLN A 258 16.34 5.82 -2.80
C GLN A 258 15.43 5.26 -3.90
N GLU A 259 14.48 4.39 -3.53
CA GLU A 259 13.61 3.73 -4.48
C GLU A 259 12.67 4.72 -5.18
N SER A 260 12.22 5.78 -4.50
CA SER A 260 11.38 6.81 -5.13
C SER A 260 12.16 7.62 -6.15
N VAL A 261 13.42 7.98 -5.86
CA VAL A 261 14.29 8.68 -6.81
C VAL A 261 14.60 7.79 -8.02
N GLU A 262 14.94 6.52 -7.78
CA GLU A 262 15.24 5.56 -8.85
C GLU A 262 14.01 5.24 -9.72
N PHE A 263 12.82 5.12 -9.11
CA PHE A 263 11.58 4.85 -9.83
C PHE A 263 11.16 6.03 -10.73
N GLY A 264 11.42 7.27 -10.30
CA GLY A 264 11.22 8.49 -11.11
C GLY A 264 9.79 8.80 -11.51
N LYS A 265 8.80 8.06 -11.00
CA LYS A 265 7.36 8.19 -11.29
C LYS A 265 6.56 8.39 -9.99
N PRO A 266 5.28 8.79 -10.05
CA PRO A 266 4.48 9.07 -8.86
C PRO A 266 4.48 7.96 -7.81
N VAL A 267 4.81 8.33 -6.57
CA VAL A 267 4.73 7.50 -5.37
C VAL A 267 3.81 8.18 -4.37
N MET A 268 2.80 7.46 -3.89
CA MET A 268 1.95 7.91 -2.81
C MET A 268 2.29 7.18 -1.51
N LEU A 269 2.60 7.93 -0.46
CA LEU A 269 2.77 7.44 0.90
C LEU A 269 1.50 7.76 1.70
N ALA A 270 0.64 6.77 1.89
CA ALA A 270 -0.62 6.90 2.62
C ALA A 270 -0.49 6.38 4.05
N HIS A 271 -0.85 7.19 5.04
CA HIS A 271 -0.78 6.78 6.45
C HIS A 271 -1.77 7.47 7.39
N GLY A 272 -1.72 7.12 8.67
CA GLY A 272 -2.53 7.66 9.77
C GLY A 272 -1.67 8.25 10.90
N ASP A 273 -1.97 7.88 12.15
CA ASP A 273 -1.23 8.17 13.42
C ASP A 273 -1.42 9.57 13.99
N SER A 274 -1.26 10.65 13.21
CA SER A 274 -1.29 12.00 13.78
C SER A 274 -2.70 12.63 13.84
N HIS A 275 -3.73 11.89 13.44
CA HIS A 275 -5.16 12.23 13.54
C HIS A 275 -5.58 13.53 12.86
N HIS A 276 -4.89 13.95 11.79
CA HIS A 276 -5.38 15.05 10.98
C HIS A 276 -4.96 14.91 9.53
N PHE A 277 -5.88 15.29 8.65
CA PHE A 277 -5.67 15.20 7.22
C PHE A 277 -4.48 16.07 6.78
N ARG A 278 -3.56 15.47 6.01
CA ARG A 278 -2.44 16.17 5.35
C ARG A 278 -2.29 15.68 3.91
N LEU A 279 -1.90 16.58 3.03
CA LEU A 279 -1.54 16.29 1.64
C LEU A 279 -0.37 17.19 1.24
N ASP A 280 0.84 16.64 1.13
CA ASP A 280 2.06 17.40 0.86
C ASP A 280 3.19 16.55 0.23
N LYS A 281 4.38 17.15 0.08
CA LYS A 281 5.61 16.52 -0.41
C LYS A 281 6.55 16.24 0.77
N PRO A 282 6.51 15.04 1.39
CA PRO A 282 7.12 14.81 2.70
C PRO A 282 8.64 14.58 2.63
N LEU A 283 9.14 14.02 1.52
CA LEU A 283 10.51 13.54 1.42
C LEU A 283 11.43 14.59 0.80
N PHE A 284 12.67 14.62 1.30
CA PHE A 284 13.73 15.47 0.84
C PHE A 284 14.93 14.63 0.39
N SER A 285 15.62 15.05 -0.66
CA SER A 285 16.88 14.43 -1.09
C SER A 285 17.98 14.63 -0.05
N SER A 286 18.72 13.58 0.26
CA SER A 286 19.95 13.59 1.03
C SER A 286 21.07 14.26 0.21
N GLY A 287 21.50 15.46 0.60
CA GLY A 287 22.56 16.20 -0.11
C GLY A 287 22.64 17.69 0.26
N ALA A 288 23.68 18.36 -0.24
CA ALA A 288 23.81 19.81 -0.10
C ALA A 288 22.66 20.50 -0.86
N GLY A 289 21.87 21.32 -0.15
CA GLY A 289 20.72 22.02 -0.72
C GLY A 289 19.43 21.19 -0.82
N LYS A 290 19.15 20.32 0.17
CA LYS A 290 17.91 19.54 0.38
C LYS A 290 16.72 20.03 -0.47
N LYS A 291 16.34 19.25 -1.48
CA LYS A 291 15.17 19.52 -2.33
C LYS A 291 14.08 18.51 -2.04
N HIS A 292 12.83 18.89 -2.24
CA HIS A 292 11.73 17.94 -2.20
C HIS A 292 11.90 16.88 -3.29
N ILE A 293 11.54 15.64 -2.97
CA ILE A 293 11.40 14.57 -3.95
C ILE A 293 10.01 14.71 -4.58
N GLU A 294 9.94 15.46 -5.67
CA GLU A 294 8.67 15.96 -6.24
C GLU A 294 7.71 14.84 -6.67
N ASN A 295 8.21 13.65 -7.02
CA ASN A 295 7.38 12.51 -7.38
C ASN A 295 6.78 11.78 -6.16
N VAL A 296 7.11 12.17 -4.92
CA VAL A 296 6.56 11.57 -3.70
C VAL A 296 5.52 12.49 -3.08
N THR A 297 4.30 12.00 -2.93
CA THR A 297 3.20 12.70 -2.26
C THR A 297 2.78 11.91 -1.02
N ARG A 298 2.62 12.60 0.12
CA ARG A 298 2.00 12.03 1.32
C ARG A 298 0.51 12.32 1.32
N VAL A 299 -0.28 11.33 1.73
CA VAL A 299 -1.65 11.55 2.21
C VAL A 299 -1.78 10.98 3.61
N GLU A 300 -2.09 11.83 4.58
CA GLU A 300 -2.49 11.40 5.92
C GLU A 300 -4.03 11.39 5.99
N THR A 301 -4.60 10.32 6.52
CA THR A 301 -6.05 10.18 6.63
C THR A 301 -6.64 11.16 7.64
N PHE A 302 -7.96 11.22 7.69
CA PHE A 302 -8.62 11.70 8.90
C PHE A 302 -8.32 10.76 10.07
N GLY A 303 -8.68 11.18 11.27
CA GLY A 303 -8.59 10.33 12.46
C GLY A 303 -9.27 11.00 13.64
N ASN A 304 -9.49 10.23 14.72
CA ASN A 304 -9.99 10.70 16.01
C ASN A 304 -11.12 11.76 15.95
N ARG A 305 -12.37 11.32 16.11
CA ARG A 305 -13.62 12.13 16.04
C ARG A 305 -14.02 12.60 14.65
N ASP A 306 -13.06 12.82 13.75
CA ASP A 306 -13.29 13.19 12.35
C ASP A 306 -13.53 11.94 11.50
N ILE A 307 -14.72 11.36 11.64
CA ILE A 307 -15.11 10.14 10.94
C ILE A 307 -15.54 10.47 9.51
N HIS A 308 -14.54 10.68 8.66
CA HIS A 308 -14.65 11.00 7.24
C HIS A 308 -13.73 10.10 6.45
N TRP A 309 -13.77 10.18 5.12
CA TRP A 309 -12.95 9.33 4.27
C TRP A 309 -12.29 10.12 3.16
N VAL A 310 -11.23 9.54 2.61
CA VAL A 310 -10.49 10.12 1.50
C VAL A 310 -10.80 9.31 0.25
N ARG A 311 -11.30 9.97 -0.80
CA ARG A 311 -11.41 9.38 -2.13
C ARG A 311 -10.08 9.58 -2.84
N VAL A 312 -9.48 8.49 -3.29
CA VAL A 312 -8.28 8.53 -4.14
C VAL A 312 -8.69 8.11 -5.54
N VAL A 313 -8.56 9.03 -6.49
CA VAL A 313 -8.73 8.78 -7.92
C VAL A 313 -7.38 8.42 -8.50
N VAL A 314 -7.32 7.30 -9.22
CA VAL A 314 -6.12 6.79 -9.88
C VAL A 314 -6.33 6.85 -11.39
N ASP A 315 -5.60 7.74 -12.04
CA ASP A 315 -5.57 7.88 -13.49
C ASP A 315 -4.14 7.60 -13.99
N PRO A 316 -3.85 6.38 -14.47
CA PRO A 316 -2.51 6.03 -14.95
C PRO A 316 -2.05 6.84 -16.17
N ASN A 317 -2.97 7.51 -16.87
CA ASN A 317 -2.65 8.35 -18.03
C ASN A 317 -2.34 9.80 -17.63
N SER A 318 -2.63 10.18 -16.39
CA SER A 318 -2.33 11.48 -15.82
C SER A 318 -0.87 11.54 -15.30
N PRO A 319 -0.15 12.66 -15.48
CA PRO A 319 1.19 12.86 -14.91
C PRO A 319 1.24 12.68 -13.38
N GLU A 320 0.17 13.05 -12.68
CA GLU A 320 0.10 12.97 -11.22
C GLU A 320 -0.22 11.56 -10.71
N VAL A 321 -0.87 10.74 -11.55
CA VAL A 321 -1.44 9.40 -11.27
C VAL A 321 -2.50 9.37 -10.16
N PHE A 322 -2.26 10.05 -9.04
CA PHE A 322 -3.10 10.04 -7.86
C PHE A 322 -3.68 11.43 -7.59
N THR A 323 -5.01 11.53 -7.53
CA THR A 323 -5.72 12.73 -7.07
C THR A 323 -6.50 12.41 -5.80
N VAL A 324 -6.37 13.28 -4.79
CA VAL A 324 -6.91 13.05 -3.45
C VAL A 324 -8.04 14.04 -3.16
N HIS A 325 -9.20 13.52 -2.79
CA HIS A 325 -10.36 14.32 -2.40
C HIS A 325 -10.83 13.95 -1.00
N LYS A 326 -10.99 14.95 -0.13
CA LYS A 326 -11.70 14.80 1.13
C LYS A 326 -13.17 14.50 0.85
N GLN A 327 -13.75 13.54 1.56
CA GLN A 327 -15.17 13.21 1.50
C GLN A 327 -15.76 13.37 2.90
N ILE A 328 -16.56 14.42 3.08
CA ILE A 328 -17.18 14.76 4.36
C ILE A 328 -18.54 14.08 4.43
N VAL A 329 -18.67 13.15 5.36
CA VAL A 329 -19.97 12.56 5.71
C VAL A 329 -20.77 13.62 6.46
N GLU A 330 -21.67 14.33 5.77
CA GLU A 330 -22.33 15.54 6.30
C GLU A 330 -23.05 15.36 7.64
N LYS A 331 -23.50 14.13 7.94
CA LYS A 331 -24.21 13.80 9.18
C LYS A 331 -23.28 13.50 10.37
N ASN A 332 -21.96 13.57 10.20
CA ASN A 332 -20.96 13.18 11.20
C ASN A 332 -20.46 14.32 12.08
#